data_AF-A0A7W7TYB3-F1
#
_entry.id   AF-A0A7W7TYB3-F1
#
_cell.length_a   1.000
_cell.length_b   1.000
_cell.length_c   1.000
_cell.angle_alpha   90.00
_cell.angle_beta   90.00
_cell.angle_gamma   90.00
#
_symmetry.space_group_name_H-M   'P 1'
#
loop_
_entity.id
_entity.type
_entity.pdbx_description
1 polymer ?
#
loop_
_entity_poly.entity_id
_entity_poly.type
_entity_poly.pdbx_seq_one_letter_code
_entity_poly.pdbx_strand_id
1 'polypeptide(L)' 'MLLPDRNTVDRLLRHFRAQERTVLDRPCDLSARRRFEDTAYTLCVLMGVRTAGEAVLAAERYVTTQKSRNREAWSPYRQ' A
#
# COMPACT_ATOMS: atom_id res chain seq x y z
N MET A 1 2.54 -15.66 11.64
CA MET A 1 3.22 -14.72 10.73
C MET A 1 2.77 -13.32 11.11
N LEU A 2 3.67 -12.41 11.51
CA LEU A 2 3.30 -11.04 11.83
C LEU A 2 2.78 -10.36 10.56
N LEU A 3 1.52 -9.95 10.57
CA LEU A 3 0.98 -9.12 9.50
C LEU A 3 1.73 -7.77 9.48
N PRO A 4 1.99 -7.18 8.31
CA PRO A 4 2.68 -5.90 8.21
C PRO A 4 1.89 -4.80 8.91
N ASP A 5 2.61 -3.90 9.60
CA ASP A 5 2.01 -2.75 10.26
C ASP A 5 1.19 -1.90 9.26
N ARG A 6 -0.01 -1.48 9.69
CA ARG A 6 -0.95 -0.72 8.83
C ARG A 6 -0.30 0.57 8.31
N ASN A 7 0.45 1.28 9.17
CA ASN A 7 1.05 2.56 8.82
C ASN A 7 2.15 2.37 7.76
N THR A 8 2.87 1.26 7.81
CA THR A 8 3.82 0.87 6.77
C THR A 8 3.12 0.67 5.43
N VAL A 9 2.02 -0.11 5.38
CA VAL A 9 1.28 -0.35 4.13
C VAL A 9 0.68 0.96 3.58
N ASP A 10 0.12 1.79 4.46
CA ASP A 10 -0.45 3.10 4.11
C ASP A 10 0.61 4.08 3.56
N ARG A 11 1.84 4.05 4.11
CA ARG A 11 2.98 4.82 3.60
C ARG A 11 3.41 4.32 2.21
N LEU A 12 3.49 3.01 2.02
CA LEU A 12 3.84 2.41 0.71
C LEU A 12 2.82 2.79 -0.36
N LEU A 13 1.52 2.79 -0.05
CA LEU A 13 0.47 3.25 -0.98
C LEU A 13 0.65 4.72 -1.39
N ARG A 14 0.97 5.60 -0.44
CA ARG A 14 1.26 7.01 -0.78
C ARG A 14 2.48 7.16 -1.68
N HIS A 15 3.56 6.44 -1.39
CA HIS A 15 4.76 6.46 -2.23
C HIS A 15 4.49 5.92 -3.63
N PHE A 16 3.77 4.81 -3.73
CA PHE A 16 3.37 4.22 -5.00
C PHE A 16 2.62 5.22 -5.88
N ARG A 17 1.60 5.91 -5.34
CA ARG A 17 0.83 6.91 -6.09
C ARG A 17 1.66 8.14 -6.51
N ALA A 18 2.58 8.58 -5.66
CA ALA A 18 3.47 9.70 -5.99
C ALA A 18 4.48 9.32 -7.09
N GLN A 19 5.03 8.11 -7.01
CA GLN A 19 5.96 7.57 -8.01
C GLN A 19 5.25 7.27 -9.33
N GLU A 20 4.02 6.75 -9.31
CA GLU A 20 3.18 6.52 -10.49
C GLU A 20 3.05 7.81 -11.30
N ARG A 21 2.69 8.92 -10.65
CA ARG A 21 2.64 10.24 -11.29
C ARG A 21 4.00 10.68 -11.84
N THR A 22 5.08 10.43 -11.10
CA THR A 22 6.44 10.81 -11.51
C THR A 22 6.91 10.02 -12.74
N VAL A 23 6.62 8.73 -12.80
CA VAL A 23 6.97 7.87 -13.95
C VAL A 23 6.15 8.25 -15.18
N LEU A 24 4.90 8.68 -15.01
CA LEU A 24 4.07 9.19 -16.10
C LEU A 24 4.58 10.56 -16.61
N ASP A 25 5.05 11.44 -15.73
CA ASP A 25 5.62 12.75 -16.08
C ASP A 25 7.02 12.63 -16.72
N ARG A 26 7.84 11.69 -16.23
CA ARG A 26 9.23 11.47 -16.67
C ARG A 26 9.47 10.00 -17.04
N PRO A 27 8.97 9.54 -18.20
CA PRO A 27 9.09 8.13 -18.60
C PRO A 27 10.53 7.67 -18.84
N CYS A 28 11.44 8.60 -19.16
CA CYS A 28 12.86 8.28 -19.40
C CYS A 28 13.72 8.28 -18.12
N ASP A 29 13.18 8.64 -16.95
CA ASP A 29 13.89 8.57 -15.68
C ASP A 29 13.88 7.13 -15.15
N LEU A 30 14.94 6.38 -15.49
CA LEU A 30 15.11 4.98 -15.08
C LEU A 30 15.20 4.81 -13.56
N SER A 31 15.67 5.83 -12.83
CA SER A 31 15.76 5.78 -11.37
C SER A 31 14.41 6.01 -10.70
N ALA A 32 13.54 6.85 -11.28
CA ALA A 32 12.14 6.94 -10.88
C ALA A 32 11.39 5.64 -11.18
N ARG A 33 11.61 5.06 -12.37
CA ARG A 33 11.00 3.79 -12.78
C ARG A 33 11.38 2.64 -11.85
N ARG A 34 12.66 2.49 -11.51
CA ARG A 34 13.14 1.43 -10.61
C ARG A 34 12.55 1.56 -9.20
N ARG A 35 12.53 2.77 -8.64
CA ARG A 35 11.90 3.02 -7.31
C ARG A 35 10.40 2.69 -7.30
N PHE A 36 9.71 2.98 -8.39
CA PHE A 36 8.31 2.60 -8.57
C PHE A 36 8.15 1.08 -8.59
N GLU A 37 8.97 0.38 -9.37
CA GLU A 37 8.96 -1.09 -9.47
C GLU A 37 9.32 -1.78 -8.14
N ASP A 38 10.29 -1.28 -7.39
CA ASP A 38 10.66 -1.79 -6.05
C ASP A 38 9.50 -1.65 -5.05
N THR A 39 8.80 -0.51 -5.10
CA THR A 39 7.62 -0.26 -4.25
C THR A 39 6.47 -1.17 -4.66
N ALA A 40 6.23 -1.35 -5.95
CA ALA A 40 5.23 -2.27 -6.48
C ALA A 40 5.52 -3.72 -6.06
N TYR A 41 6.78 -4.16 -6.17
CA TYR A 41 7.21 -5.49 -5.77
C TYR A 41 7.01 -5.73 -4.27
N THR A 42 7.34 -4.74 -3.44
CA THR A 42 7.11 -4.80 -2.00
C THR A 42 5.62 -4.98 -1.68
N LEU A 43 4.74 -4.23 -2.35
CA LEU A 43 3.28 -4.38 -2.19
C LEU A 43 2.81 -5.78 -2.62
N CYS A 44 3.31 -6.31 -3.74
CA CYS A 44 2.98 -7.66 -4.21
C CYS A 44 3.35 -8.73 -3.15
N VAL A 45 4.57 -8.65 -2.60
CA VAL A 45 5.03 -9.58 -1.55
C VAL A 45 4.18 -9.47 -0.29
N LEU A 46 3.91 -8.25 0.18
CA LEU A 46 3.11 -8.04 1.39
C LEU A 46 1.67 -8.51 1.25
N MET A 47 1.08 -8.36 0.06
CA MET A 47 -0.31 -8.72 -0.21
C MET A 47 -0.48 -10.16 -0.73
N GLY A 48 0.62 -10.87 -1.01
CA GLY A 48 0.58 -12.25 -1.51
C GLY A 48 0.01 -12.38 -2.92
N VAL A 49 0.17 -11.36 -3.77
CA VAL A 49 -0.36 -11.34 -5.14
C VAL A 49 0.76 -11.07 -6.15
N ARG A 50 0.49 -11.32 -7.43
CA ARG A 50 1.53 -11.31 -8.48
C ARG A 50 1.56 -10.04 -9.31
N THR A 51 0.51 -9.22 -9.27
CA THR A 51 0.41 -8.01 -10.08
C THR A 51 0.33 -6.77 -9.21
N ALA A 52 0.93 -5.67 -9.68
CA ALA A 52 0.92 -4.40 -8.95
C ALA A 52 -0.50 -3.86 -8.75
N GLY A 53 -1.38 -4.00 -9.75
CA GLY A 53 -2.77 -3.58 -9.67
C GLY A 53 -3.55 -4.32 -8.58
N GLU A 54 -3.44 -5.65 -8.53
CA GLU A 54 -4.06 -6.45 -7.45
C GLU A 54 -3.43 -6.11 -6.09
N ALA A 55 -2.13 -5.87 -6.04
CA ALA A 55 -1.43 -5.55 -4.81
C ALA A 55 -1.94 -4.22 -4.21
N VAL A 56 -2.14 -3.20 -5.04
CA VAL A 56 -2.70 -1.92 -4.59
C VAL A 56 -4.12 -2.11 -4.06
N LEU A 57 -4.98 -2.83 -4.79
CA LEU A 57 -6.36 -3.09 -4.34
C LEU A 57 -6.41 -3.88 -3.03
N ALA A 58 -5.58 -4.92 -2.89
CA ALA A 58 -5.47 -5.71 -1.68
C ALA A 58 -4.95 -4.86 -0.49
N ALA A 59 -3.96 -4.01 -0.74
CA ALA A 59 -3.40 -3.10 0.26
C ALA A 59 -4.41 -2.03 0.72
N GLU A 60 -5.16 -1.44 -0.22
CA GLU A 60 -6.22 -0.46 0.09
C GLU A 60 -7.31 -1.10 0.96
N ARG A 61 -7.73 -2.34 0.63
CA ARG A 61 -8.66 -3.13 1.45
C ARG A 61 -8.07 -3.44 2.83
N TYR A 62 -6.81 -3.87 2.89
CA TYR A 62 -6.12 -4.17 4.15
C TYR A 62 -6.10 -2.96 5.10
N VAL A 63 -5.69 -1.79 4.61
CA VAL A 63 -5.62 -0.55 5.41
C VAL A 63 -7.01 -0.10 5.88
N THR A 64 -8.04 -0.30 5.05
CA THR A 64 -9.44 0.04 5.37
C THR A 64 -10.02 -0.89 6.43
N THR A 65 -9.83 -2.21 6.31
CA THR A 65 -10.30 -3.20 7.28
C THR A 65 -9.58 -3.08 8.63
N GLN A 66 -8.28 -2.75 8.64
CA GLN A 66 -7.58 -2.47 9.89
C GLN A 66 -8.10 -1.19 10.56
N LYS A 67 -8.51 -0.17 9.78
CA LYS A 67 -9.08 1.07 10.30
C LYS A 67 -10.44 0.83 10.98
N SER A 68 -11.30 -0.01 10.40
CA SER A 68 -12.58 -0.37 11.04
C SER A 68 -12.34 -1.15 12.33
N ARG A 69 -11.48 -2.16 12.32
CA ARG A 69 -11.14 -2.94 13.52
C ARG A 69 -10.59 -2.08 14.65
N ASN A 70 -9.72 -1.12 14.34
CA ASN A 70 -9.17 -0.21 15.35
C ASN A 70 -10.22 0.78 15.88
N ARG A 71 -11.19 1.20 15.06
CA ARG A 71 -12.31 2.04 15.50
C ARG A 71 -13.29 1.28 16.38
N GLU A 72 -13.55 0.00 16.08
CA GLU A 72 -14.40 -0.84 16.94
C GLU A 72 -13.75 -1.15 18.29
N ALA A 73 -12.42 -1.30 18.31
CA ALA A 73 -11.65 -1.43 19.54
C ALA A 73 -11.66 -0.14 20.39
N TRP A 74 -11.84 1.03 19.76
CA TRP A 74 -12.07 2.31 20.41
C TRP A 74 -13.55 2.70 20.34
N SER A 75 -14.41 1.97 21.05
CA SER A 75 -15.78 2.43 21.31
C SER A 75 -16.01 2.54 22.83
N PRO A 76 -16.02 3.74 23.41
CA PRO A 76 -16.41 3.94 24.80
C PRO A 76 -17.91 3.77 25.05
N TYR A 77 -18.71 3.48 24.02
CA TYR A 77 -20.18 3.37 24.09
C TYR A 77 -20.70 2.09 23.41
N ARG A 78 -20.02 0.95 23.58
CA ARG A 78 -20.61 -0.35 23.25
C ARG A 78 -21.41 -0.83 24.48
N GLN A 79 -22.67 -0.39 24.57
CA GLN A 79 -23.70 -0.96 25.45
C GLN A 79 -24.31 -2.19 24.78
#